data_AF-A0AAE1USI7-F1
#
_entry.id   AF-A0AAE1USI7-F1
#
_cell.length_a   1.000
_cell.length_b   1.000
_cell.length_c   1.000
_cell.angle_alpha   90.00
_cell.angle_beta   90.00
_cell.angle_gamma   90.00
#
_symmetry.space_group_name_H-M   'P 1'
#
loop_
_entity.id
_entity.type
_entity.pdbx_description
1 polymer ?
#
loop_
_entity_poly.entity_id
_entity_poly.type
_entity_poly.pdbx_seq_one_letter_code
_entity_poly.pdbx_strand_id
1 'polypeptide(L)'
;MENNSTKVEMMKPVFLKAGIPLAITLAGYIIAKITTKKFSNSQSSQIQENHHEVSRNEHQNLENSEFLSCIEFEADDDHHHCSTHTLYRDSSQGFDHFQDIEAKFQQYTHLKEQEITLMDMQNKLLLEINKIDFFSKEITLLEAENQRFQNMVIEYLKIMEFLDLSNSENRLLHRRVKKLLKKIKEYSRVMKEQNLHLEAKETEISKNQEGLEMKDDIIKKMELETQQLKMAIEQLQMEKVGLLNKLELEANSNQSKNDVEVVTIEDYKELVNELEQLQKDKATEDKELIYLRWCNACLRHELMRRNQEQMEQRKNQELNFGEENREIVEEFVPQVHELIMRRSSSMGHNESCSSSPINEAAAFCLCDVAGAASTSRRALRGAKIPESEYTTLPNGLKYYDLKVGNGAEAVTGSRVAVHYVAKWRNITFMTSRQGMGVGGGTPYGFDVGQSERGNVLKGLDLGVQGMRVGGQRLLIVLPELAYGKKGVQEIPSNATIEMDIELLSIKQSPFGTPVKVVEG
;
A
#
# COMPACT_ATOMS: atom_id res chain seq x y z
N MET A 1 -2.71 11.30 -42.27
CA MET A 1 -1.32 11.80 -42.15
C MET A 1 -1.22 12.51 -40.81
N GLU A 2 -0.06 12.45 -40.15
CA GLU A 2 0.22 12.77 -38.73
C GLU A 2 -0.28 11.69 -37.74
N ASN A 3 0.50 11.09 -36.82
CA ASN A 3 1.81 11.44 -36.24
C ASN A 3 2.57 10.16 -35.80
N ASN A 4 3.69 9.84 -36.47
CA ASN A 4 4.68 8.83 -36.03
C ASN A 4 5.81 9.43 -35.17
N SER A 5 5.71 10.70 -34.78
CA SER A 5 6.76 11.45 -34.07
C SER A 5 6.92 11.07 -32.59
N THR A 6 5.84 10.63 -31.92
CA THR A 6 5.84 10.50 -30.44
C THR A 6 6.53 9.25 -29.90
N LYS A 7 6.76 8.22 -30.73
CA LYS A 7 7.44 6.99 -30.29
C LYS A 7 8.96 7.11 -30.25
N VAL A 8 9.54 8.02 -31.05
CA VAL A 8 11.00 8.20 -31.15
C VAL A 8 11.52 9.11 -30.03
N GLU A 9 10.71 10.03 -29.50
CA GLU A 9 11.11 10.91 -28.39
C GLU A 9 11.08 10.22 -27.01
N MET A 10 10.24 9.21 -26.81
CA MET A 10 10.17 8.48 -25.53
C MET A 10 11.24 7.39 -25.35
N MET A 11 12.02 7.06 -26.39
CA MET A 11 13.07 6.03 -26.32
C MET A 11 14.48 6.58 -26.03
N LYS A 12 14.72 7.89 -26.21
CA LYS A 12 16.03 8.52 -25.94
C LYS A 12 16.55 8.34 -24.50
N PRO A 13 15.75 8.45 -23.42
CA PRO A 13 16.27 8.28 -22.06
C PRO A 13 16.49 6.81 -21.66
N VAL A 14 15.93 5.84 -22.41
CA VAL A 14 16.08 4.40 -22.13
C VAL A 14 17.38 3.87 -22.74
N PHE A 15 17.71 4.28 -23.97
CA PHE A 15 18.98 3.92 -24.61
C PHE A 15 20.20 4.55 -23.93
N LEU A 16 20.08 5.75 -23.35
CA LEU A 16 21.18 6.33 -22.55
C LEU A 16 21.39 5.62 -21.22
N LYS A 17 20.33 5.19 -20.53
CA LYS A 17 20.46 4.53 -19.21
C LYS A 17 20.89 3.06 -19.29
N ALA A 18 20.54 2.35 -20.36
CA ALA A 18 20.97 0.97 -20.58
C ALA A 18 22.26 0.86 -21.42
N GLY A 19 22.56 1.84 -22.28
CA GLY A 19 23.72 1.83 -23.17
C GLY A 19 25.04 2.10 -22.46
N ILE A 20 25.07 2.93 -21.41
CA ILE A 20 26.30 3.29 -20.69
C ILE A 20 26.87 2.07 -19.92
N PRO A 21 26.08 1.29 -19.15
CA PRO A 21 26.60 0.07 -18.49
C PRO A 21 27.05 -1.02 -19.47
N LEU A 22 26.37 -1.14 -20.62
CA LEU A 22 26.68 -2.14 -21.64
C LEU A 22 27.95 -1.79 -22.43
N ALA A 23 28.19 -0.49 -22.67
CA ALA A 23 29.41 -0.02 -23.32
C ALA A 23 30.64 -0.15 -22.41
N ILE A 24 30.48 0.08 -21.10
CA ILE A 24 31.56 -0.07 -20.11
C ILE A 24 31.95 -1.55 -19.96
N THR A 25 30.98 -2.47 -19.97
CA THR A 25 31.26 -3.92 -19.91
C THR A 25 31.89 -4.43 -21.20
N LEU A 26 31.46 -3.95 -22.38
CA LEU A 26 32.09 -4.30 -23.65
C LEU A 26 33.53 -3.74 -23.77
N ALA A 27 33.76 -2.51 -23.30
CA ALA A 27 35.09 -1.90 -23.26
C ALA A 27 36.03 -2.64 -22.30
N GLY A 28 35.54 -3.03 -21.11
CA GLY A 28 36.28 -3.87 -20.17
C GLY A 28 36.65 -5.24 -20.75
N TYR A 29 35.71 -5.87 -21.46
CA TYR A 29 35.95 -7.15 -22.15
C TYR A 29 36.99 -7.02 -23.29
N ILE A 30 36.94 -5.93 -24.08
CA ILE A 30 37.92 -5.68 -25.14
C ILE A 30 39.32 -5.42 -24.56
N ILE A 31 39.42 -4.65 -23.47
CA ILE A 31 40.69 -4.39 -22.78
C ILE A 31 41.27 -5.70 -22.21
N ALA A 32 40.46 -6.54 -21.56
CA ALA A 32 40.87 -7.85 -21.07
C ALA A 32 41.30 -8.81 -22.20
N LYS A 33 40.66 -8.71 -23.37
CA LYS A 33 41.02 -9.51 -24.56
C LYS A 33 42.31 -9.03 -25.22
N ILE A 34 42.63 -7.73 -25.13
CA ILE A 34 43.89 -7.17 -25.64
C ILE A 34 45.05 -7.50 -24.69
N THR A 35 44.84 -7.48 -23.37
CA THR A 35 45.89 -7.84 -22.40
C THR A 35 46.21 -9.33 -22.43
N THR A 36 45.21 -10.20 -22.59
CA THR A 36 45.43 -11.65 -22.75
C THR A 36 46.08 -12.01 -24.08
N LYS A 37 45.80 -11.28 -25.16
CA LYS A 37 46.44 -11.47 -26.47
C LYS A 37 47.87 -10.90 -26.55
N LYS A 38 48.21 -9.91 -25.71
CA LYS A 38 49.61 -9.45 -25.51
C LYS A 38 50.43 -10.44 -24.68
N PHE A 39 49.81 -11.19 -23.78
CA PHE A 39 50.50 -12.22 -22.98
C PHE A 39 50.73 -13.53 -23.76
N SER A 40 49.87 -13.84 -24.75
CA SER A 40 50.01 -15.04 -25.59
C SER A 40 51.00 -14.91 -26.75
N ASN A 41 51.46 -13.70 -27.08
CA ASN A 41 52.40 -13.48 -28.20
C ASN A 41 53.89 -13.45 -27.80
N SER A 42 54.20 -13.68 -26.52
CA SER A 42 55.59 -13.71 -25.99
C SER A 42 56.07 -15.10 -25.57
N GLN A 43 55.29 -16.16 -25.80
CA GLN A 43 55.74 -17.54 -25.61
C GLN A 43 55.41 -18.40 -26.84
N SER A 44 56.17 -18.23 -27.91
CA SER A 44 56.38 -19.30 -28.88
C SER A 44 57.66 -19.07 -29.68
N SER A 45 58.82 -19.10 -29.03
CA SER A 45 60.09 -19.39 -29.73
C SER A 45 61.13 -19.92 -28.74
N GLN A 46 61.45 -21.20 -28.91
CA GLN A 46 62.74 -21.83 -28.63
C GLN A 46 63.12 -22.15 -27.18
N ILE A 47 62.91 -23.43 -26.85
CA ILE A 47 63.81 -24.22 -26.02
C ILE A 47 64.98 -24.64 -26.94
N GLN A 48 66.21 -24.27 -26.59
CA GLN A 48 67.36 -25.15 -26.75
C GLN A 48 68.49 -24.75 -25.80
N GLU A 49 69.03 -25.77 -25.14
CA GLU A 49 70.18 -25.75 -24.23
C GLU A 49 71.43 -25.14 -24.88
N ASN A 50 72.20 -24.35 -24.13
CA ASN A 50 73.57 -24.72 -23.72
C ASN A 50 74.35 -23.54 -23.11
N HIS A 51 75.13 -23.91 -22.10
CA HIS A 51 76.42 -23.39 -21.63
C HIS A 51 76.98 -22.01 -22.07
N HIS A 52 77.56 -21.37 -21.04
CA HIS A 52 78.77 -20.54 -21.02
C HIS A 52 78.72 -19.06 -21.46
N GLU A 53 79.47 -18.29 -20.66
CA GLU A 53 80.12 -16.99 -20.92
C GLU A 53 79.21 -15.74 -20.93
N VAL A 54 79.33 -14.85 -19.93
CA VAL A 54 80.35 -13.80 -19.74
C VAL A 54 80.04 -12.52 -20.55
N SER A 55 80.26 -11.38 -19.88
CA SER A 55 80.31 -9.98 -20.36
C SER A 55 78.97 -9.23 -20.41
N ARG A 56 78.74 -8.22 -19.56
CA ARG A 56 79.36 -6.87 -19.43
C ARG A 56 78.38 -5.81 -19.98
N ASN A 57 78.03 -4.84 -19.15
CA ASN A 57 78.49 -3.45 -19.27
C ASN A 57 78.11 -2.73 -17.96
N GLU A 58 79.08 -2.29 -17.16
CA GLU A 58 79.80 -1.00 -17.29
C GLU A 58 78.87 0.19 -17.00
N HIS A 59 79.14 1.15 -16.12
CA HIS A 59 80.32 1.56 -15.37
C HIS A 59 79.84 2.50 -14.23
N GLN A 60 80.57 2.58 -13.10
CA GLN A 60 81.40 3.75 -12.75
C GLN A 60 81.93 3.71 -11.30
N ASN A 61 83.27 3.85 -11.22
CA ASN A 61 84.08 4.50 -10.17
C ASN A 61 84.30 3.75 -8.84
N LEU A 62 85.50 3.66 -8.24
CA LEU A 62 86.77 4.39 -8.44
C LEU A 62 87.92 3.57 -7.81
N GLU A 63 89.08 3.56 -8.46
CA GLU A 63 90.35 2.96 -8.01
C GLU A 63 90.95 3.70 -6.80
N ASN A 64 91.81 3.00 -6.04
CA ASN A 64 93.08 3.56 -5.56
C ASN A 64 94.03 2.47 -5.03
N SER A 65 95.31 2.64 -5.38
CA SER A 65 96.54 2.16 -4.71
C SER A 65 97.15 0.83 -5.16
N GLU A 66 97.89 0.86 -6.28
CA GLU A 66 99.27 0.33 -6.29
C GLU A 66 100.22 1.46 -5.83
N PHE A 67 101.25 1.16 -5.04
CA PHE A 67 102.58 1.77 -5.16
C PHE A 67 103.63 0.98 -4.34
N LEU A 68 104.79 0.77 -4.98
CA LEU A 68 106.14 0.45 -4.47
C LEU A 68 106.64 -1.00 -4.39
N SER A 69 107.24 -1.36 -5.51
CA SER A 69 108.52 -2.08 -5.65
C SER A 69 109.69 -1.43 -4.89
N CYS A 70 110.70 -2.26 -4.55
CA CYS A 70 112.10 -1.88 -4.29
C CYS A 70 112.97 -3.04 -4.83
N ILE A 71 113.59 -2.91 -6.01
CA ILE A 71 114.94 -2.39 -6.30
C ILE A 71 116.05 -3.30 -5.75
N GLU A 72 116.65 -4.05 -6.68
CA GLU A 72 117.99 -4.66 -6.62
C GLU A 72 119.06 -3.58 -6.80
N PHE A 73 120.21 -3.74 -6.11
CA PHE A 73 121.47 -3.05 -6.44
C PHE A 73 122.66 -3.99 -6.18
N GLU A 74 123.57 -4.05 -7.16
CA GLU A 74 124.79 -4.88 -7.20
C GLU A 74 126.04 -4.18 -6.62
N ALA A 75 127.01 -5.03 -6.18
CA ALA A 75 128.48 -4.89 -6.14
C ALA A 75 129.11 -3.88 -5.13
N ASP A 76 130.26 -4.10 -4.49
CA ASP A 76 131.27 -5.17 -4.46
C ASP A 76 132.23 -4.97 -3.24
N ASP A 77 133.00 -6.02 -2.97
CA ASP A 77 134.34 -6.09 -2.34
C ASP A 77 134.59 -6.46 -0.86
N ASP A 78 135.50 -7.46 -0.80
CA ASP A 78 136.49 -7.87 0.19
C ASP A 78 136.22 -8.97 1.23
N HIS A 79 136.84 -10.11 0.91
CA HIS A 79 137.20 -11.29 1.69
C HIS A 79 137.35 -11.09 3.21
N HIS A 80 136.70 -11.96 4.00
CA HIS A 80 137.42 -12.86 4.91
C HIS A 80 136.59 -14.10 5.28
N HIS A 81 137.26 -15.24 5.19
CA HIS A 81 136.80 -16.59 5.38
C HIS A 81 136.71 -16.91 6.88
N CYS A 82 135.52 -17.11 7.45
CA CYS A 82 135.35 -17.91 8.69
C CYS A 82 133.88 -18.25 9.02
N SER A 83 133.58 -19.55 9.07
CA SER A 83 132.48 -20.17 9.84
C SER A 83 131.02 -19.99 9.38
N THR A 84 130.73 -20.33 8.12
CA THR A 84 129.36 -20.62 7.66
C THR A 84 129.07 -22.12 7.75
N HIS A 85 128.87 -22.68 8.96
CA HIS A 85 128.33 -24.05 9.05
C HIS A 85 127.49 -24.38 10.30
N THR A 86 127.20 -23.42 11.16
CA THR A 86 126.32 -23.63 12.34
C THR A 86 125.07 -22.75 12.36
N LEU A 87 124.93 -21.74 11.48
CA LEU A 87 123.73 -20.90 11.44
C LEU A 87 122.60 -21.45 10.54
N TYR A 88 122.89 -22.38 9.62
CA TYR A 88 121.85 -22.93 8.74
C TYR A 88 120.93 -23.98 9.39
N ARG A 89 121.20 -24.43 10.62
CA ARG A 89 120.36 -25.43 11.32
C ARG A 89 119.27 -24.80 12.19
N ASP A 90 119.58 -23.68 12.85
CA ASP A 90 118.61 -22.94 13.67
C ASP A 90 117.70 -22.03 12.83
N SER A 91 118.16 -21.57 11.65
CA SER A 91 117.31 -20.86 10.69
C SER A 91 116.28 -21.76 10.00
N SER A 92 116.58 -23.06 9.83
CA SER A 92 115.67 -24.01 9.19
C SER A 92 114.47 -24.36 10.09
N GLN A 93 114.69 -24.53 11.39
CA GLN A 93 113.60 -24.74 12.37
C GLN A 93 112.70 -23.50 12.53
N GLY A 94 113.28 -22.30 12.47
CA GLY A 94 112.51 -21.04 12.50
C GLY A 94 111.68 -20.83 11.23
N PHE A 95 112.20 -21.25 10.07
CA PHE A 95 111.49 -21.19 8.79
C PHE A 95 110.34 -22.21 8.71
N ASP A 96 110.58 -23.45 9.15
CA ASP A 96 109.54 -24.49 9.23
C ASP A 96 108.40 -24.07 10.18
N HIS A 97 108.74 -23.47 11.33
CA HIS A 97 107.74 -22.96 12.28
C HIS A 97 106.94 -21.77 11.72
N PHE A 98 107.60 -20.88 10.98
CA PHE A 98 106.95 -19.76 10.32
C PHE A 98 106.01 -20.23 9.20
N GLN A 99 106.41 -21.23 8.43
CA GLN A 99 105.59 -21.84 7.37
C GLN A 99 104.36 -22.58 7.96
N ASP A 100 104.51 -23.22 9.12
CA ASP A 100 103.41 -23.80 9.88
C ASP A 100 102.43 -22.74 10.41
N ILE A 101 102.93 -21.59 10.87
CA ILE A 101 102.09 -20.47 11.31
C ILE A 101 101.34 -19.85 10.13
N GLU A 102 102.01 -19.67 9.00
CA GLU A 102 101.43 -19.14 7.77
C GLU A 102 100.31 -20.05 7.24
N ALA A 103 100.52 -21.38 7.23
CA ALA A 103 99.49 -22.34 6.85
C ALA A 103 98.26 -22.29 7.80
N LYS A 104 98.49 -22.11 9.10
CA LYS A 104 97.40 -21.93 10.08
C LYS A 104 96.65 -20.61 9.87
N PHE A 105 97.36 -19.55 9.52
CA PHE A 105 96.74 -18.25 9.22
C PHE A 105 95.87 -18.33 7.96
N GLN A 106 96.36 -18.96 6.89
CA GLN A 106 95.58 -19.20 5.66
C GLN A 106 94.34 -20.06 5.90
N GLN A 107 94.43 -21.06 6.79
CA GLN A 107 93.27 -21.85 7.18
C GLN A 107 92.25 -21.00 7.96
N TYR A 108 92.72 -20.13 8.85
CA TYR A 108 91.85 -19.22 9.59
C TYR A 108 91.15 -18.21 8.68
N THR A 109 91.86 -17.60 7.73
CA THR A 109 91.24 -16.67 6.77
C THR A 109 90.19 -17.38 5.92
N HIS A 110 90.48 -18.60 5.44
CA HIS A 110 89.50 -19.39 4.69
C HIS A 110 88.25 -19.72 5.52
N LEU A 111 88.42 -20.14 6.78
CA LEU A 111 87.29 -20.39 7.68
C LEU A 111 86.48 -19.12 7.96
N LYS A 112 87.13 -17.95 8.07
CA LYS A 112 86.45 -16.66 8.22
C LYS A 112 85.67 -16.24 6.98
N GLU A 113 86.19 -16.48 5.79
CA GLU A 113 85.42 -16.29 4.55
C GLU A 113 84.19 -17.21 4.50
N GLN A 114 84.34 -18.48 4.88
CA GLN A 114 83.22 -19.41 5.00
C GLN A 114 82.17 -18.92 6.01
N GLU A 115 82.58 -18.42 7.18
CA GLU A 115 81.67 -17.84 8.19
C GLU A 115 80.88 -16.65 7.64
N ILE A 116 81.53 -15.76 6.87
CA ILE A 116 80.87 -14.62 6.22
C ILE A 116 79.84 -15.11 5.19
N THR A 117 80.20 -16.06 4.32
CA THR A 117 79.27 -16.60 3.32
C THR A 117 78.07 -17.33 3.95
N LEU A 118 78.29 -18.03 5.06
CA LEU A 118 77.21 -18.65 5.83
C LEU A 118 76.28 -17.59 6.43
N MET A 119 76.82 -16.49 6.94
CA MET A 119 76.03 -15.37 7.46
C MET A 119 75.18 -14.72 6.36
N ASP A 120 75.75 -14.53 5.16
CA ASP A 120 75.01 -14.01 4.01
C ASP A 120 73.90 -14.96 3.55
N MET A 121 74.17 -16.27 3.53
CA MET A 121 73.15 -17.28 3.22
C MET A 121 72.04 -17.31 4.27
N GLN A 122 72.36 -17.17 5.56
CA GLN A 122 71.37 -17.06 6.63
C GLN A 122 70.51 -15.80 6.48
N ASN A 123 71.10 -14.66 6.16
CA ASN A 123 70.37 -13.42 5.90
C ASN A 123 69.43 -13.55 4.70
N LYS A 124 69.89 -14.17 3.62
CA LYS A 124 69.05 -14.43 2.43
C LYS A 124 67.91 -15.39 2.73
N LEU A 125 68.17 -16.47 3.49
CA LEU A 125 67.15 -17.41 3.92
C LEU A 125 66.09 -16.71 4.78
N LEU A 126 66.50 -15.84 5.71
CA LEU A 126 65.60 -15.07 6.55
C LEU A 126 64.69 -14.14 5.72
N LEU A 127 65.25 -13.47 4.70
CA LEU A 127 64.45 -12.64 3.79
C LEU A 127 63.42 -13.45 3.01
N GLU A 128 63.79 -14.63 2.52
CA GLU A 128 62.84 -15.51 1.81
C GLU A 128 61.76 -16.07 2.75
N ILE A 129 62.10 -16.41 4.01
CA ILE A 129 61.10 -16.80 5.02
C ILE A 129 60.10 -15.67 5.24
N ASN A 130 60.58 -14.44 5.46
CA ASN A 130 59.71 -13.27 5.64
C ASN A 130 58.80 -13.02 4.43
N LYS A 131 59.29 -13.28 3.22
CA LYS A 131 58.52 -13.14 1.98
C LYS A 131 57.44 -14.22 1.85
N ILE A 132 57.76 -15.46 2.21
CA ILE A 132 56.78 -16.56 2.28
C ILE A 132 55.70 -16.24 3.31
N ASP A 133 56.07 -15.76 4.49
CA ASP A 133 55.13 -15.37 5.54
C ASP A 133 54.21 -14.23 5.10
N PHE A 134 54.75 -13.25 4.35
CA PHE A 134 53.97 -12.18 3.76
C PHE A 134 52.91 -12.72 2.78
N PHE A 135 53.33 -13.55 1.82
CA PHE A 135 52.40 -14.12 0.85
C PHE A 135 51.40 -15.08 1.48
N SER A 136 51.80 -15.85 2.49
CA SER A 136 50.88 -16.70 3.25
C SER A 136 49.75 -15.88 3.87
N LYS A 137 50.08 -14.74 4.51
CA LYS A 137 49.07 -13.82 5.04
C LYS A 137 48.16 -13.27 3.94
N GLU A 138 48.73 -12.86 2.81
CA GLU A 138 47.94 -12.34 1.69
C GLU A 138 46.98 -13.40 1.10
N ILE A 139 47.42 -14.65 0.99
CA ILE A 139 46.56 -15.77 0.57
C ILE A 139 45.42 -15.96 1.57
N THR A 140 45.69 -15.97 2.88
CA THR A 140 44.64 -16.15 3.89
C THR A 140 43.61 -15.00 3.88
N LEU A 141 44.06 -13.77 3.61
CA LEU A 141 43.17 -12.62 3.44
C LEU A 141 42.26 -12.77 2.22
N LEU A 142 42.84 -13.16 1.08
CA LEU A 142 42.07 -13.41 -0.16
C LEU A 142 41.09 -14.57 -0.01
N GLU A 143 41.46 -15.63 0.70
CA GLU A 143 40.58 -16.75 1.02
C GLU A 143 39.40 -16.30 1.89
N ALA A 144 39.66 -15.49 2.92
CA ALA A 144 38.61 -14.93 3.77
C ALA A 144 37.68 -14.00 2.97
N GLU A 145 38.21 -13.20 2.06
CA GLU A 145 37.41 -12.34 1.18
C GLU A 145 36.55 -13.15 0.20
N ASN A 146 37.11 -14.21 -0.40
CA ASN A 146 36.37 -15.13 -1.26
C ASN A 146 35.22 -15.81 -0.51
N GLN A 147 35.42 -16.23 0.75
CA GLN A 147 34.34 -16.77 1.58
C GLN A 147 33.25 -15.74 1.86
N ARG A 148 33.61 -14.47 2.10
CA ARG A 148 32.63 -13.39 2.25
C ARG A 148 31.81 -13.19 0.97
N PHE A 149 32.45 -13.22 -0.20
CA PHE A 149 31.73 -13.12 -1.48
C PHE A 149 30.80 -14.31 -1.72
N GLN A 150 31.24 -15.53 -1.41
CA GLN A 150 30.37 -16.72 -1.48
C GLN A 150 29.13 -16.58 -0.60
N ASN A 151 29.30 -16.14 0.65
CA ASN A 151 28.18 -15.90 1.56
C ASN A 151 27.24 -14.81 1.01
N MET A 152 27.79 -13.73 0.45
CA MET A 152 27.00 -12.68 -0.17
C MET A 152 26.18 -13.19 -1.36
N VAL A 153 26.76 -14.05 -2.21
CA VAL A 153 26.05 -14.68 -3.34
C VAL A 153 24.90 -15.57 -2.84
N ILE A 154 25.11 -16.34 -1.77
CA ILE A 154 24.05 -17.16 -1.17
C ILE A 154 22.88 -16.28 -0.69
N GLU A 155 23.17 -15.17 -0.01
CA GLU A 155 22.12 -14.23 0.44
C GLU A 155 21.39 -13.58 -0.75
N TYR A 156 22.11 -13.20 -1.80
CA TYR A 156 21.47 -12.69 -3.03
C TYR A 156 20.56 -13.73 -3.68
N LEU A 157 20.96 -15.00 -3.72
CA LEU A 157 20.13 -16.08 -4.26
C LEU A 157 18.84 -16.27 -3.46
N LYS A 158 18.91 -16.22 -2.12
CA LYS A 158 17.72 -16.27 -1.25
C LYS A 158 16.76 -15.11 -1.51
N ILE A 159 17.29 -13.90 -1.67
CA ILE A 159 16.47 -12.71 -1.98
C ILE A 159 15.84 -12.84 -3.36
N MET A 160 16.57 -13.34 -4.36
CA MET A 160 16.02 -13.58 -5.69
C MET A 160 14.88 -14.60 -5.68
N GLU A 161 15.02 -15.71 -4.94
CA GLU A 161 13.96 -16.71 -4.80
C GLU A 161 12.70 -16.11 -4.15
N PHE A 162 12.87 -15.32 -3.08
CA PHE A 162 11.75 -14.62 -2.44
C PHE A 162 11.07 -13.63 -3.40
N LEU A 163 11.86 -12.91 -4.20
CA LEU A 163 11.35 -11.97 -5.19
C LEU A 163 10.57 -12.70 -6.29
N ASP A 164 11.05 -13.84 -6.77
CA ASP A 164 10.36 -14.65 -7.78
C ASP A 164 9.05 -15.23 -7.26
N LEU A 165 9.03 -15.70 -6.01
CA LEU A 165 7.79 -16.13 -5.36
C LEU A 165 6.79 -14.98 -5.26
N SER A 166 7.21 -13.82 -4.76
CA SER A 166 6.33 -12.64 -4.66
C SER A 166 5.84 -12.16 -6.03
N ASN A 167 6.69 -12.23 -7.06
CA ASN A 167 6.30 -11.92 -8.43
C ASN A 167 5.24 -12.90 -8.96
N SER A 168 5.34 -14.18 -8.63
CA SER A 168 4.35 -15.20 -9.01
C SER A 168 2.99 -14.96 -8.34
N GLU A 169 2.99 -14.61 -7.05
CA GLU A 169 1.78 -14.25 -6.29
C GLU A 169 1.12 -12.99 -6.87
N ASN A 170 1.91 -11.95 -7.16
CA ASN A 170 1.42 -10.73 -7.79
C ASN A 170 0.77 -11.02 -9.15
N ARG A 171 1.33 -11.92 -9.97
CA ARG A 171 0.71 -12.35 -11.23
C ARG A 171 -0.65 -13.03 -11.01
N LEU A 172 -0.77 -13.88 -9.99
CA LEU A 172 -2.04 -14.53 -9.63
C LEU A 172 -3.07 -13.51 -9.14
N LEU A 173 -2.67 -12.59 -8.27
CA LEU A 173 -3.52 -11.50 -7.78
C LEU A 173 -4.00 -10.61 -8.92
N HIS A 174 -3.13 -10.23 -9.86
CA HIS A 174 -3.53 -9.49 -11.06
C HIS A 174 -4.57 -10.23 -11.90
N ARG A 175 -4.44 -11.55 -12.07
CA ARG A 175 -5.46 -12.37 -12.77
C ARG A 175 -6.79 -12.36 -12.02
N ARG A 176 -6.79 -12.49 -10.68
CA ARG A 176 -8.00 -12.43 -9.85
C ARG A 176 -8.68 -11.06 -9.95
N VAL A 177 -7.92 -9.97 -9.83
CA VAL A 177 -8.43 -8.60 -10.00
C VAL A 177 -9.05 -8.42 -11.39
N LYS A 178 -8.41 -8.93 -12.45
CA LYS A 178 -8.96 -8.86 -13.82
C LYS A 178 -10.29 -9.61 -13.94
N LYS A 179 -10.44 -10.77 -13.30
CA LYS A 179 -11.71 -11.51 -13.26
C LYS A 179 -12.79 -10.74 -12.50
N LEU A 180 -12.47 -10.20 -11.32
CA LEU A 180 -13.39 -9.38 -10.53
C LEU A 180 -13.84 -8.13 -11.29
N LEU A 181 -12.92 -7.46 -12.00
CA LEU A 181 -13.26 -6.30 -12.82
C LEU A 181 -14.23 -6.65 -13.97
N LYS A 182 -14.14 -7.85 -14.55
CA LYS A 182 -15.11 -8.32 -15.55
C LYS A 182 -16.49 -8.52 -14.91
N LYS A 183 -16.56 -9.23 -13.77
CA LYS A 183 -17.82 -9.42 -13.02
C LYS A 183 -18.46 -8.08 -12.64
N ILE A 184 -17.67 -7.13 -12.13
CA ILE A 184 -18.18 -5.78 -11.79
C ILE A 184 -18.74 -5.05 -13.02
N LYS A 185 -18.10 -5.18 -14.18
CA LYS A 185 -18.63 -4.58 -15.43
C LYS A 185 -19.93 -5.23 -15.86
N GLU A 186 -20.07 -6.55 -15.72
CA GLU A 186 -21.30 -7.29 -16.00
C GLU A 186 -22.43 -6.83 -15.07
N TYR A 187 -22.19 -6.80 -13.76
CA TYR A 187 -23.17 -6.28 -12.79
C TYR A 187 -23.55 -4.82 -13.05
N SER A 188 -22.58 -3.98 -13.43
CA SER A 188 -22.86 -2.58 -13.78
C SER A 188 -23.75 -2.45 -15.02
N ARG A 189 -23.64 -3.37 -15.98
CA ARG A 189 -24.51 -3.38 -17.17
C ARG A 189 -25.94 -3.76 -16.78
N VAL A 190 -26.11 -4.81 -15.99
CA VAL A 190 -27.43 -5.25 -15.51
C VAL A 190 -28.10 -4.16 -14.68
N MET A 191 -27.36 -3.53 -13.76
CA MET A 191 -27.89 -2.42 -12.96
C MET A 191 -28.31 -1.21 -13.82
N LYS A 192 -27.56 -0.89 -14.87
CA LYS A 192 -27.95 0.18 -15.81
C LYS A 192 -29.25 -0.16 -16.55
N GLU A 193 -29.42 -1.40 -16.98
CA GLU A 193 -30.63 -1.85 -17.65
C GLU A 193 -31.84 -1.82 -16.73
N GLN A 194 -31.67 -2.25 -15.47
CA GLN A 194 -32.71 -2.13 -14.44
C GLN A 194 -33.09 -0.67 -14.16
N ASN A 195 -32.11 0.25 -14.10
CA ASN A 195 -32.39 1.67 -13.91
C ASN A 195 -33.19 2.27 -15.07
N LEU A 196 -32.84 1.93 -16.32
CA LEU A 196 -33.62 2.38 -17.49
C LEU A 196 -35.07 1.86 -17.44
N HIS A 197 -35.27 0.62 -17.00
CA HIS A 197 -36.61 0.06 -16.85
C HIS A 197 -37.39 0.73 -15.69
N LEU A 198 -36.72 1.12 -14.61
CA LEU A 198 -37.33 1.88 -13.53
C LEU A 198 -37.73 3.29 -13.98
N GLU A 199 -36.85 3.98 -14.72
CA GLU A 199 -37.16 5.29 -15.30
C GLU A 199 -38.39 5.21 -16.23
N ALA A 200 -38.45 4.18 -17.10
CA ALA A 200 -39.61 3.98 -17.96
C ALA A 200 -40.92 3.81 -17.15
N LYS A 201 -40.89 3.00 -16.09
CA LYS A 201 -42.04 2.82 -15.19
C LYS A 201 -42.41 4.12 -14.46
N GLU A 202 -41.43 4.90 -14.03
CA GLU A 202 -41.67 6.18 -13.36
C GLU A 202 -42.40 7.16 -14.30
N THR A 203 -42.01 7.21 -15.58
CA THR A 203 -42.72 8.04 -16.57
C THR A 203 -44.16 7.56 -16.82
N GLU A 204 -44.42 6.26 -16.77
CA GLU A 204 -45.76 5.69 -16.90
C GLU A 204 -46.63 6.04 -15.68
N ILE A 205 -46.06 5.93 -14.48
CA ILE A 205 -46.72 6.34 -13.23
C ILE A 205 -47.06 7.84 -13.27
N SER A 206 -46.15 8.69 -13.74
CA SER A 206 -46.39 10.14 -13.87
C SER A 206 -47.58 10.44 -14.79
N LYS A 207 -47.67 9.79 -15.96
CA LYS A 207 -48.81 9.95 -16.88
C LYS A 207 -50.12 9.50 -16.25
N ASN A 208 -50.10 8.39 -15.52
CA ASN A 208 -51.28 7.88 -14.82
C ASN A 208 -51.70 8.85 -13.70
N GLN A 209 -50.75 9.46 -13.01
CA GLN A 209 -51.01 10.47 -11.99
C GLN A 209 -51.66 11.73 -12.58
N GLU A 210 -51.15 12.25 -13.69
CA GLU A 210 -51.78 13.36 -14.42
C GLU A 210 -53.23 13.02 -14.82
N GLY A 211 -53.45 11.81 -15.33
CA GLY A 211 -54.80 11.34 -15.67
C GLY A 211 -55.74 11.20 -14.47
N LEU A 212 -55.22 10.89 -13.28
CA LEU A 212 -55.97 10.87 -12.03
C LEU A 212 -56.30 12.28 -11.54
N GLU A 213 -55.37 13.22 -11.63
CA GLU A 213 -55.60 14.63 -11.29
C GLU A 213 -56.71 15.24 -12.15
N MET A 214 -56.71 14.97 -13.46
CA MET A 214 -57.81 15.40 -14.34
C MET A 214 -59.16 14.82 -13.92
N LYS A 215 -59.20 13.56 -13.49
CA LYS A 215 -60.44 12.92 -12.99
C LYS A 215 -60.88 13.53 -11.67
N ASP A 216 -59.95 13.85 -10.77
CA ASP A 216 -60.22 14.51 -9.50
C ASP A 216 -60.86 15.89 -9.71
N ASP A 217 -60.37 16.66 -10.69
CA ASP A 217 -60.97 17.96 -11.05
C ASP A 217 -62.39 17.83 -11.60
N ILE A 218 -62.65 16.79 -12.41
CA ILE A 218 -64.02 16.48 -12.88
C ILE A 218 -64.92 16.10 -11.70
N ILE A 219 -64.43 15.29 -10.76
CA ILE A 219 -65.18 14.91 -9.56
C ILE A 219 -65.54 16.15 -8.74
N LYS A 220 -64.58 17.04 -8.46
CA LYS A 220 -64.85 18.32 -7.76
C LYS A 220 -65.91 19.16 -8.45
N LYS A 221 -65.90 19.19 -9.79
CA LYS A 221 -66.95 19.88 -10.56
C LYS A 221 -68.32 19.24 -10.38
N MET A 222 -68.41 17.91 -10.47
CA MET A 222 -69.67 17.18 -10.23
C MET A 222 -70.15 17.33 -8.78
N GLU A 223 -69.24 17.38 -7.81
CA GLU A 223 -69.56 17.66 -6.40
C GLU A 223 -70.16 19.07 -6.22
N LEU A 224 -69.63 20.07 -6.92
CA LEU A 224 -70.20 21.41 -6.91
C LEU A 224 -71.61 21.43 -7.52
N GLU A 225 -71.80 20.78 -8.67
CA GLU A 225 -73.11 20.69 -9.33
C GLU A 225 -74.14 19.97 -8.46
N THR A 226 -73.74 18.87 -7.79
CA THR A 226 -74.61 18.16 -6.84
C THR A 226 -74.93 18.99 -5.61
N GLN A 227 -73.99 19.79 -5.09
CA GLN A 227 -74.28 20.76 -4.02
C GLN A 227 -75.29 21.83 -4.45
N GLN A 228 -75.14 22.39 -5.66
CA GLN A 228 -76.09 23.38 -6.19
C GLN A 228 -77.49 22.80 -6.36
N LEU A 229 -77.60 21.59 -6.92
CA LEU A 229 -78.88 20.90 -7.04
C LEU A 229 -79.52 20.63 -5.68
N LYS A 230 -78.72 20.28 -4.67
CA LYS A 230 -79.21 20.08 -3.30
C LYS A 230 -79.78 21.36 -2.70
N MET A 231 -79.11 22.51 -2.89
CA MET A 231 -79.62 23.82 -2.45
C MET A 231 -80.93 24.20 -3.15
N ALA A 232 -81.05 23.91 -4.45
CA ALA A 232 -82.28 24.16 -5.20
C ALA A 232 -83.44 23.29 -4.71
N ILE A 233 -83.20 22.02 -4.41
CA ILE A 233 -84.20 21.12 -3.81
C ILE A 233 -84.65 21.67 -2.44
N GLU A 234 -83.72 22.11 -1.59
CA GLU A 234 -84.05 22.72 -0.29
C GLU A 234 -84.90 23.99 -0.44
N GLN A 235 -84.58 24.86 -1.41
CA GLN A 235 -85.40 26.04 -1.71
C GLN A 235 -86.81 25.66 -2.17
N LEU A 236 -86.94 24.73 -3.11
CA LEU A 236 -88.25 24.26 -3.60
C LEU A 236 -89.06 23.61 -2.48
N GLN A 237 -88.42 22.90 -1.55
CA GLN A 237 -89.08 22.35 -0.37
C GLN A 237 -89.60 23.46 0.55
N MET A 238 -88.83 24.54 0.77
CA MET A 238 -89.26 25.69 1.55
C MET A 238 -90.44 26.42 0.89
N GLU A 239 -90.41 26.61 -0.43
CA GLU A 239 -91.53 27.19 -1.20
C GLU A 239 -92.78 26.31 -1.12
N LYS A 240 -92.64 24.99 -1.28
CA LYS A 240 -93.75 24.04 -1.13
C LYS A 240 -94.42 24.16 0.25
N VAL A 241 -93.65 24.22 1.33
CA VAL A 241 -94.18 24.40 2.69
C VAL A 241 -94.88 25.76 2.83
N GLY A 242 -94.30 26.82 2.27
CA GLY A 242 -94.92 28.15 2.27
C GLY A 242 -96.25 28.22 1.51
N LEU A 243 -96.35 27.54 0.37
CA LEU A 243 -97.58 27.43 -0.40
C LEU A 243 -98.64 26.58 0.32
N LEU A 244 -98.23 25.45 0.93
CA LEU A 244 -99.12 24.63 1.76
C LEU A 244 -99.77 25.44 2.89
N ASN A 245 -98.97 26.23 3.61
CA ASN A 245 -99.49 27.09 4.69
C ASN A 245 -100.47 28.16 4.17
N LYS A 246 -100.23 28.72 2.98
CA LYS A 246 -101.17 29.67 2.34
C LYS A 246 -102.49 28.99 1.97
N LEU A 247 -102.41 27.77 1.43
CA LEU A 247 -103.57 26.97 1.05
C LEU A 247 -104.40 26.57 2.29
N GLU A 248 -103.74 26.26 3.41
CA GLU A 248 -104.38 26.00 4.71
C GLU A 248 -105.02 27.27 5.31
N LEU A 249 -104.43 28.45 5.10
CA LEU A 249 -105.03 29.73 5.49
C LEU A 249 -106.24 30.11 4.62
N GLU A 250 -106.21 29.81 3.32
CA GLU A 250 -107.36 30.02 2.41
C GLU A 250 -108.48 29.01 2.67
N ALA A 251 -108.15 27.76 2.99
CA ALA A 251 -109.10 26.71 3.39
C ALA A 251 -109.85 27.05 4.69
N ASN A 252 -109.26 27.89 5.57
CA ASN A 252 -109.89 28.35 6.80
C ASN A 252 -110.83 29.57 6.62
N SER A 253 -111.05 30.06 5.39
CA SER A 253 -111.94 31.20 5.11
C SER A 253 -113.31 30.85 4.51
N ASN A 254 -113.58 29.59 4.17
CA ASN A 254 -114.91 29.15 3.71
C ASN A 254 -115.23 27.75 4.25
N GLN A 255 -116.23 27.68 5.13
CA GLN A 255 -116.79 26.43 5.62
C GLN A 255 -118.02 26.07 4.76
N SER A 256 -117.98 24.94 4.05
CA SER A 256 -119.13 24.02 3.88
C SER A 256 -118.94 23.00 2.75
N LYS A 257 -119.10 21.73 3.14
CA LYS A 257 -119.60 20.56 2.42
C LYS A 257 -118.62 19.73 1.58
N ASN A 258 -118.43 18.53 2.12
CA ASN A 258 -118.49 17.21 1.48
C ASN A 258 -117.91 17.11 0.07
N ASP A 259 -116.85 16.31 -0.08
CA ASP A 259 -117.08 14.93 -0.46
C ASP A 259 -115.91 14.05 0.00
N VAL A 260 -116.28 12.88 0.48
CA VAL A 260 -115.37 11.78 0.75
C VAL A 260 -114.79 11.37 -0.59
N GLU A 261 -113.56 11.81 -0.89
CA GLU A 261 -112.80 11.25 -2.01
C GLU A 261 -112.29 9.88 -1.56
N VAL A 262 -113.15 8.91 -1.82
CA VAL A 262 -112.86 7.49 -1.80
C VAL A 262 -111.57 7.29 -2.59
N VAL A 263 -110.47 6.96 -1.90
CA VAL A 263 -109.27 6.37 -2.51
C VAL A 263 -109.78 5.27 -3.42
N THR A 264 -109.65 5.48 -4.72
CA THR A 264 -110.19 4.50 -5.67
C THR A 264 -109.38 3.22 -5.48
N ILE A 265 -110.05 2.08 -5.62
CA ILE A 265 -109.42 0.77 -5.50
C ILE A 265 -108.22 0.65 -6.47
N GLU A 266 -108.22 1.44 -7.54
CA GLU A 266 -107.13 1.61 -8.51
C GLU A 266 -105.88 2.31 -7.93
N ASP A 267 -106.01 3.38 -7.15
CA ASP A 267 -104.84 4.08 -6.54
C ASP A 267 -104.12 3.19 -5.52
N TYR A 268 -104.89 2.38 -4.76
CA TYR A 268 -104.32 1.40 -3.83
C TYR A 268 -103.62 0.26 -4.57
N LYS A 269 -104.17 -0.18 -5.72
CA LYS A 269 -103.51 -1.18 -6.58
C LYS A 269 -102.22 -0.63 -7.20
N GLU A 270 -102.20 0.64 -7.59
CA GLU A 270 -101.02 1.29 -8.16
C GLU A 270 -99.90 1.42 -7.11
N LEU A 271 -100.22 1.85 -5.89
CA LEU A 271 -99.26 1.88 -4.79
C LEU A 271 -98.72 0.50 -4.40
N VAL A 272 -99.57 -0.53 -4.45
CA VAL A 272 -99.15 -1.93 -4.21
C VAL A 272 -98.21 -2.42 -5.31
N ASN A 273 -98.49 -2.08 -6.57
CA ASN A 273 -97.60 -2.41 -7.70
C ASN A 273 -96.26 -1.67 -7.60
N GLU A 274 -96.25 -0.39 -7.20
CA GLU A 274 -95.01 0.36 -6.95
C GLU A 274 -94.18 -0.26 -5.82
N LEU A 275 -94.82 -0.66 -4.72
CA LEU A 275 -94.14 -1.36 -3.63
C LEU A 275 -93.57 -2.72 -4.08
N GLU A 276 -94.28 -3.45 -4.93
CA GLU A 276 -93.79 -4.72 -5.48
C GLU A 276 -92.62 -4.50 -6.46
N GLN A 277 -92.66 -3.43 -7.26
CA GLN A 277 -91.59 -3.04 -8.17
C GLN A 277 -90.32 -2.64 -7.38
N LEU A 278 -90.47 -1.81 -6.35
CA LEU A 278 -89.36 -1.41 -5.47
C LEU A 278 -88.76 -2.59 -4.72
N GLN A 279 -89.57 -3.59 -4.34
CA GLN A 279 -89.05 -4.84 -3.76
C GLN A 279 -88.24 -5.66 -4.76
N LYS A 280 -88.63 -5.69 -6.04
CA LYS A 280 -87.87 -6.35 -7.12
C LYS A 280 -86.57 -5.64 -7.39
N ASP A 281 -86.58 -4.31 -7.46
CA ASP A 281 -85.39 -3.50 -7.69
C ASP A 281 -84.37 -3.67 -6.56
N LYS A 282 -84.82 -3.62 -5.30
CA LYS A 282 -83.98 -3.92 -4.14
C LYS A 282 -83.37 -5.32 -4.20
N ALA A 283 -84.13 -6.32 -4.65
CA ALA A 283 -83.62 -7.67 -4.83
C ALA A 283 -82.61 -7.79 -5.99
N THR A 284 -82.66 -6.91 -6.99
CA THR A 284 -81.64 -6.83 -8.04
C THR A 284 -80.37 -6.14 -7.55
N GLU A 285 -80.50 -5.03 -6.82
CA GLU A 285 -79.38 -4.32 -6.20
C GLU A 285 -78.62 -5.22 -5.21
N ASP A 286 -79.34 -6.02 -4.41
CA ASP A 286 -78.72 -6.98 -3.50
C ASP A 286 -77.90 -8.06 -4.25
N LYS A 287 -78.37 -8.52 -5.41
CA LYS A 287 -77.63 -9.47 -6.26
C LYS A 287 -76.38 -8.84 -6.85
N GLU A 288 -76.47 -7.59 -7.32
CA GLU A 288 -75.31 -6.83 -7.81
C GLU A 288 -74.29 -6.59 -6.71
N LEU A 289 -74.74 -6.27 -5.49
CA LEU A 289 -73.86 -6.08 -4.34
C LEU A 289 -73.13 -7.38 -3.97
N ILE A 290 -73.82 -8.53 -4.01
CA ILE A 290 -73.20 -9.85 -3.79
C ILE A 290 -72.15 -10.12 -4.87
N TYR A 291 -72.45 -9.83 -6.14
CA TYR A 291 -71.52 -10.01 -7.25
C TYR A 291 -70.28 -9.11 -7.10
N LEU A 292 -70.46 -7.83 -6.76
CA LEU A 292 -69.36 -6.89 -6.53
C LEU A 292 -68.50 -7.28 -5.33
N ARG A 293 -69.11 -7.76 -4.23
CA ARG A 293 -68.36 -8.31 -3.08
C ARG A 293 -67.54 -9.52 -3.46
N TRP A 294 -68.08 -10.40 -4.31
CA TRP A 294 -67.38 -11.56 -4.81
C TRP A 294 -66.20 -11.17 -5.73
N CYS A 295 -66.42 -10.26 -6.69
CA CYS A 295 -65.34 -9.74 -7.54
C CYS A 295 -64.23 -9.06 -6.74
N ASN A 296 -64.58 -8.25 -5.73
CA ASN A 296 -63.60 -7.60 -4.86
C ASN A 296 -62.80 -8.65 -4.05
N ALA A 297 -63.45 -9.72 -3.57
CA ALA A 297 -62.77 -10.83 -2.91
C ALA A 297 -61.80 -11.57 -3.85
N CYS A 298 -62.22 -11.86 -5.08
CA CYS A 298 -61.35 -12.48 -6.10
C CYS A 298 -60.13 -11.61 -6.43
N LEU A 299 -60.32 -10.30 -6.62
CA LEU A 299 -59.23 -9.36 -6.91
C LEU A 299 -58.24 -9.26 -5.74
N ARG A 300 -58.72 -9.23 -4.49
CA ARG A 300 -57.87 -9.26 -3.30
C ARG A 300 -57.05 -10.56 -3.24
N HIS A 301 -57.66 -11.70 -3.57
CA HIS A 301 -56.97 -12.98 -3.60
C HIS A 301 -55.88 -13.02 -4.67
N GLU A 302 -56.14 -12.52 -5.89
CA GLU A 302 -55.13 -12.43 -6.94
C GLU A 302 -53.97 -11.51 -6.57
N LEU A 303 -54.25 -10.35 -5.97
CA LEU A 303 -53.21 -9.42 -5.50
C LEU A 303 -52.32 -10.07 -4.43
N MET A 304 -52.93 -10.76 -3.46
CA MET A 304 -52.20 -11.50 -2.44
C MET A 304 -51.34 -12.61 -3.05
N ARG A 305 -51.87 -13.37 -4.02
CA ARG A 305 -51.11 -14.41 -4.72
C ARG A 305 -49.90 -13.83 -5.47
N ARG A 306 -50.08 -12.76 -6.27
CA ARG A 306 -48.97 -12.12 -7.00
C ARG A 306 -47.91 -11.56 -6.06
N ASN A 307 -48.31 -10.96 -4.94
CA ASN A 307 -47.38 -10.46 -3.94
C ASN A 307 -46.59 -11.60 -3.28
N GLN A 308 -47.26 -12.73 -2.99
CA GLN A 308 -46.61 -13.90 -2.42
C GLN A 308 -45.61 -14.54 -3.41
N GLU A 309 -45.98 -14.66 -4.68
CA GLU A 309 -45.09 -15.12 -5.76
C GLU A 309 -43.86 -14.21 -5.91
N GLN A 310 -44.03 -12.89 -5.83
CA GLN A 310 -42.90 -11.94 -5.86
C GLN A 310 -41.99 -12.08 -4.64
N MET A 311 -42.56 -12.30 -3.45
CA MET A 311 -41.78 -12.52 -2.23
C MET A 311 -41.00 -13.84 -2.27
N GLU A 312 -41.61 -14.91 -2.79
CA GLU A 312 -40.93 -16.19 -3.01
C GLU A 312 -39.84 -16.07 -4.08
N GLN A 313 -40.05 -15.32 -5.16
CA GLN A 313 -39.01 -15.04 -6.16
C GLN A 313 -37.84 -14.25 -5.57
N ARG A 314 -38.11 -13.22 -4.74
CA ARG A 314 -37.06 -12.47 -4.03
C ARG A 314 -36.29 -13.37 -3.07
N LYS A 315 -37.00 -14.20 -2.30
CA LYS A 315 -36.39 -15.15 -1.36
C LYS A 315 -35.54 -16.20 -2.09
N ASN A 316 -36.00 -16.70 -3.23
CA ASN A 316 -35.24 -17.65 -4.07
C ASN A 316 -34.03 -16.97 -4.73
N GLN A 317 -34.12 -15.69 -5.11
CA GLN A 317 -32.96 -14.92 -5.57
C GLN A 317 -31.94 -14.70 -4.46
N GLU A 318 -32.38 -14.40 -3.23
CA GLU A 318 -31.50 -14.28 -2.06
C GLU A 318 -30.87 -15.63 -1.66
N LEU A 319 -31.62 -16.73 -1.75
CA LEU A 319 -31.11 -18.08 -1.51
C LEU A 319 -30.10 -18.51 -2.58
N ASN A 320 -30.34 -18.23 -3.86
CA ASN A 320 -29.36 -18.46 -4.92
C ASN A 320 -28.08 -17.62 -4.74
N PHE A 321 -28.22 -16.36 -4.30
CA PHE A 321 -27.07 -15.53 -3.91
C PHE A 321 -26.33 -16.11 -2.70
N GLY A 322 -27.05 -16.72 -1.76
CA GLY A 322 -26.48 -17.38 -0.57
C GLY A 322 -25.78 -18.69 -0.90
N GLU A 323 -26.32 -19.49 -1.81
CA GLU A 323 -25.72 -20.75 -2.27
C GLU A 323 -24.49 -20.51 -3.15
N GLU A 324 -24.50 -19.55 -4.08
CA GLU A 324 -23.30 -19.15 -4.82
C GLU A 324 -22.18 -18.65 -3.88
N ASN A 325 -22.54 -17.93 -2.81
CA ASN A 325 -21.57 -17.50 -1.80
C ASN A 325 -21.11 -18.66 -0.88
N ARG A 326 -21.95 -19.66 -0.60
CA ARG A 326 -21.55 -20.87 0.13
C ARG A 326 -20.61 -21.73 -0.69
N GLU A 327 -20.83 -21.88 -1.99
CA GLU A 327 -19.95 -22.61 -2.90
C GLU A 327 -18.57 -21.94 -2.98
N ILE A 328 -18.53 -20.60 -2.98
CA ILE A 328 -17.29 -19.82 -2.88
C ILE A 328 -16.61 -19.98 -1.50
N VAL A 329 -17.37 -20.09 -0.41
CA VAL A 329 -16.80 -20.25 0.94
C VAL A 329 -16.30 -21.69 1.17
N GLU A 330 -17.04 -22.71 0.74
CA GLU A 330 -16.65 -24.13 0.86
C GLU A 330 -15.45 -24.49 -0.04
N GLU A 331 -15.26 -23.81 -1.19
CA GLU A 331 -14.08 -24.00 -2.04
C GLU A 331 -12.82 -23.29 -1.48
N PHE A 332 -12.99 -22.17 -0.77
CA PHE A 332 -11.86 -21.35 -0.26
C PHE A 332 -11.37 -21.74 1.14
N VAL A 333 -12.23 -22.26 2.01
CA VAL A 333 -11.87 -22.59 3.41
C VAL A 333 -10.82 -23.70 3.52
N PRO A 334 -10.87 -24.81 2.76
CA PRO A 334 -9.84 -25.86 2.82
C PRO A 334 -8.48 -25.38 2.30
N GLN A 335 -8.46 -24.53 1.27
CA GLN A 335 -7.22 -24.02 0.65
C GLN A 335 -6.49 -23.02 1.54
N VAL A 336 -7.22 -22.23 2.33
CA VAL A 336 -6.63 -21.33 3.34
C VAL A 336 -6.14 -22.13 4.55
N HIS A 337 -6.86 -23.18 4.97
CA HIS A 337 -6.43 -24.05 6.06
C HIS A 337 -5.15 -24.84 5.71
N GLU A 338 -5.02 -25.33 4.47
CA GLU A 338 -3.80 -26.00 3.98
C GLU A 338 -2.59 -25.05 3.88
N LEU A 339 -2.82 -23.79 3.50
CA LEU A 339 -1.77 -22.75 3.45
C LEU A 339 -1.32 -22.31 4.85
N ILE A 340 -2.25 -22.25 5.82
CA ILE A 340 -1.93 -21.95 7.22
C ILE A 340 -1.15 -23.11 7.84
N MET A 341 -1.58 -24.36 7.61
CA MET A 341 -0.91 -25.56 8.12
C MET A 341 0.50 -25.77 7.54
N ARG A 342 0.72 -25.44 6.25
CA ARG A 342 2.08 -25.47 5.65
C ARG A 342 3.02 -24.42 6.23
N ARG A 343 2.49 -23.29 6.70
CA ARG A 343 3.30 -22.19 7.27
C ARG A 343 3.70 -22.44 8.72
N SER A 344 2.93 -23.25 9.45
CA SER A 344 3.29 -23.74 10.80
C SER A 344 4.33 -24.85 10.80
N SER A 345 4.56 -25.55 9.68
CA SER A 345 5.55 -26.64 9.60
C SER A 345 6.98 -26.20 9.27
N SER A 346 7.23 -24.91 9.04
CA SER A 346 8.58 -24.38 8.70
C SER A 346 9.27 -23.63 9.84
N MET A 347 8.77 -23.73 11.08
CA MET A 347 9.46 -23.20 12.26
C MET A 347 9.67 -24.32 13.28
N GLY A 348 10.88 -24.88 13.29
CA GLY A 348 11.33 -25.82 14.30
C GLY A 348 11.53 -25.15 15.67
N HIS A 349 10.92 -25.78 16.68
CA HIS A 349 11.28 -25.92 18.09
C HIS A 349 11.99 -24.78 18.85
N ASN A 350 11.29 -24.20 19.85
CA ASN A 350 11.57 -24.49 21.28
C ASN A 350 10.46 -23.99 22.23
N GLU A 351 10.04 -24.91 23.10
CA GLU A 351 9.54 -24.82 24.49
C GLU A 351 8.23 -24.08 24.89
N SER A 352 7.21 -24.93 25.13
CA SER A 352 6.45 -25.13 26.38
C SER A 352 5.22 -24.27 26.76
N CYS A 353 4.16 -25.01 27.12
CA CYS A 353 2.95 -24.68 27.92
C CYS A 353 1.97 -23.64 27.34
N SER A 354 0.64 -23.83 27.37
CA SER A 354 -0.23 -24.85 27.95
C SER A 354 -1.64 -24.67 27.37
N SER A 355 -2.34 -25.79 27.18
CA SER A 355 -3.79 -25.97 26.91
C SER A 355 -4.72 -24.91 27.53
N SER A 356 -5.78 -24.43 26.88
CA SER A 356 -7.08 -25.12 26.70
C SER A 356 -8.12 -24.17 26.03
N PRO A 357 -9.27 -24.68 25.53
CA PRO A 357 -10.15 -24.01 24.56
C PRO A 357 -11.36 -23.32 25.23
N ILE A 358 -12.13 -22.51 24.50
CA ILE A 358 -13.60 -22.32 24.70
C ILE A 358 -14.23 -21.62 23.48
N ASN A 359 -15.36 -22.19 23.04
CA ASN A 359 -16.35 -21.69 22.09
C ASN A 359 -17.25 -20.60 22.69
N GLU A 360 -17.98 -19.91 21.80
CA GLU A 360 -19.27 -19.22 22.04
C GLU A 360 -19.30 -17.94 22.91
N ALA A 361 -19.63 -16.82 22.25
CA ALA A 361 -20.77 -16.01 22.66
C ALA A 361 -21.24 -15.15 21.49
N ALA A 362 -22.38 -15.52 20.92
CA ALA A 362 -23.21 -14.63 20.13
C ALA A 362 -23.75 -13.50 21.03
N ALA A 363 -23.68 -12.26 20.57
CA ALA A 363 -24.51 -11.19 21.10
C ALA A 363 -25.02 -10.35 19.93
N PHE A 364 -26.25 -10.69 19.57
CA PHE A 364 -27.14 -9.96 18.68
C PHE A 364 -27.62 -8.71 19.41
N CYS A 365 -27.25 -7.52 18.93
CA CYS A 365 -27.93 -6.27 19.26
C CYS A 365 -28.20 -5.50 17.97
N LEU A 366 -29.40 -5.69 17.43
CA LEU A 366 -30.08 -4.72 16.58
C LEU A 366 -30.70 -3.66 17.50
N CYS A 367 -30.38 -2.38 17.27
CA CYS A 367 -31.36 -1.30 17.24
C CYS A 367 -30.79 -0.10 16.45
N ASP A 368 -31.70 0.47 15.67
CA ASP A 368 -31.78 1.81 15.11
C ASP A 368 -31.09 2.18 13.80
N VAL A 369 -31.95 2.12 12.78
CA VAL A 369 -31.93 2.77 11.48
C VAL A 369 -31.71 4.28 11.62
N ALA A 370 -30.56 4.77 11.16
CA ALA A 370 -30.39 6.15 10.73
C ALA A 370 -29.37 6.22 9.59
N GLY A 371 -29.86 6.43 8.37
CA GLY A 371 -29.10 7.01 7.25
C GLY A 371 -27.89 6.21 6.78
N ALA A 372 -28.11 5.19 5.94
CA ALA A 372 -27.07 4.62 5.09
C ALA A 372 -26.67 5.63 3.98
N ALA A 373 -25.91 6.66 4.35
CA ALA A 373 -25.12 7.44 3.40
C ALA A 373 -23.88 6.61 3.04
N SER A 374 -23.79 6.20 1.79
CA SER A 374 -22.70 5.44 1.17
C SER A 374 -21.30 5.86 1.64
N THR A 375 -20.73 5.11 2.59
CA THR A 375 -19.37 5.34 3.13
C THR A 375 -18.30 4.69 2.27
N SER A 376 -18.31 4.92 0.96
CA SER A 376 -17.14 4.58 0.14
C SER A 376 -16.09 5.69 0.30
N ARG A 377 -15.13 5.47 1.21
CA ARG A 377 -13.98 6.35 1.54
C ARG A 377 -13.10 6.79 0.35
N ARG A 378 -13.42 6.35 -0.86
CA ARG A 378 -12.71 6.65 -2.12
C ARG A 378 -13.42 7.71 -2.97
N ALA A 379 -14.71 7.95 -2.76
CA ALA A 379 -15.52 8.83 -3.62
C ALA A 379 -15.37 10.34 -3.30
N LEU A 380 -14.91 10.71 -2.10
CA LEU A 380 -14.77 12.12 -1.67
C LEU A 380 -13.40 12.76 -1.99
N ARG A 381 -12.46 12.06 -2.63
CA ARG A 381 -11.09 12.56 -2.86
C ARG A 381 -10.86 13.23 -4.23
N GLY A 382 -11.92 13.54 -4.97
CA GLY A 382 -11.82 14.07 -6.35
C GLY A 382 -11.94 15.58 -6.49
N ALA A 383 -12.54 16.28 -5.54
CA ALA A 383 -12.72 17.73 -5.60
C ALA A 383 -11.59 18.44 -4.83
N LYS A 384 -10.80 19.27 -5.51
CA LYS A 384 -9.81 20.13 -4.87
C LYS A 384 -10.57 21.28 -4.19
N ILE A 385 -10.65 21.24 -2.86
CA ILE A 385 -11.32 22.28 -2.06
C ILE A 385 -10.57 23.61 -2.28
N PRO A 386 -11.25 24.71 -2.61
CA PRO A 386 -10.61 25.99 -2.84
C PRO A 386 -9.96 26.51 -1.55
N GLU A 387 -8.78 27.14 -1.65
CA GLU A 387 -8.05 27.65 -0.48
C GLU A 387 -8.85 28.68 0.35
N SER A 388 -9.88 29.31 -0.23
CA SER A 388 -10.75 30.29 0.45
C SER A 388 -11.62 29.69 1.55
N GLU A 389 -11.86 28.38 1.52
CA GLU A 389 -12.68 27.69 2.54
C GLU A 389 -11.87 27.29 3.78
N TYR A 390 -10.54 27.40 3.72
CA TYR A 390 -9.68 27.04 4.85
C TYR A 390 -9.68 28.12 5.92
N THR A 391 -9.76 27.70 7.19
CA THR A 391 -9.56 28.57 8.34
C THR A 391 -8.07 28.74 8.61
N THR A 392 -7.59 29.98 8.69
CA THR A 392 -6.17 30.28 8.94
C THR A 392 -5.95 30.61 10.42
N LEU A 393 -5.03 29.89 11.06
CA LEU A 393 -4.59 30.13 12.43
C LEU A 393 -3.54 31.26 12.49
N PRO A 394 -3.33 31.91 13.67
CA PRO A 394 -2.35 32.99 13.83
C PRO A 394 -0.90 32.60 13.49
N ASN A 395 -0.59 31.31 13.56
CA ASN A 395 0.71 30.72 13.21
C ASN A 395 0.86 30.45 11.70
N GLY A 396 -0.12 30.81 10.87
CA GLY A 396 -0.13 30.59 9.43
C GLY A 396 -0.57 29.19 8.99
N LEU A 397 -0.87 28.28 9.91
CA LEU A 397 -1.43 26.97 9.57
C LEU A 397 -2.86 27.15 9.04
N LYS A 398 -3.17 26.55 7.90
CA LYS A 398 -4.54 26.54 7.37
C LYS A 398 -5.15 25.15 7.55
N TYR A 399 -6.40 25.08 7.99
CA TYR A 399 -7.13 23.81 8.10
C TYR A 399 -8.55 23.87 7.54
N TYR A 400 -9.06 22.71 7.16
CA TYR A 400 -10.44 22.50 6.73
C TYR A 400 -10.98 21.20 7.32
N ASP A 401 -12.13 21.27 7.98
CA ASP A 401 -12.79 20.10 8.57
C ASP A 401 -13.66 19.39 7.53
N LEU A 402 -13.20 18.24 7.03
CA LEU A 402 -13.99 17.36 6.16
C LEU A 402 -15.14 16.70 6.92
N LYS A 403 -14.87 16.33 8.18
CA LYS A 403 -15.84 15.71 9.07
C LYS A 403 -15.52 16.11 10.50
N VAL A 404 -16.47 16.75 11.18
CA VAL A 404 -16.34 17.04 12.61
C VAL A 404 -16.67 15.76 13.40
N GLY A 405 -15.79 15.37 14.31
CA GLY A 405 -15.97 14.21 15.17
C GLY A 405 -16.98 14.47 16.31
N ASN A 406 -17.51 13.39 16.88
CA ASN A 406 -18.48 13.45 17.99
C ASN A 406 -17.88 13.10 19.36
N GLY A 407 -16.61 12.68 19.43
CA GLY A 407 -15.99 12.29 20.70
C GLY A 407 -15.29 13.43 21.43
N ALA A 408 -14.37 13.07 22.32
CA ALA A 408 -13.57 14.01 23.11
C ALA A 408 -12.74 14.93 22.21
N GLU A 409 -12.51 16.15 22.68
CA GLU A 409 -11.70 17.16 21.99
C GLU A 409 -10.21 17.01 22.36
N ALA A 410 -9.34 17.13 21.36
CA ALA A 410 -7.90 17.09 21.53
C ALA A 410 -7.39 18.43 22.09
N VAL A 411 -7.17 18.44 23.41
CA VAL A 411 -6.59 19.56 24.15
C VAL A 411 -5.11 19.33 24.44
N THR A 412 -4.35 20.40 24.62
CA THR A 412 -2.94 20.35 25.01
C THR A 412 -2.72 19.45 26.23
N GLY A 413 -1.72 18.57 26.15
CA GLY A 413 -1.41 17.55 27.17
C GLY A 413 -2.15 16.22 26.98
N SER A 414 -3.11 16.13 26.06
CA SER A 414 -3.77 14.86 25.73
C SER A 414 -2.89 13.98 24.85
N ARG A 415 -2.91 12.65 25.08
CA ARG A 415 -2.27 11.69 24.18
C ARG A 415 -3.25 11.26 23.09
N VAL A 416 -2.97 11.62 21.85
CA VAL A 416 -3.81 11.33 20.68
C VAL A 416 -3.28 10.12 19.91
N ALA A 417 -4.17 9.40 19.23
CA ALA A 417 -3.81 8.44 18.18
C ALA A 417 -4.48 8.87 16.88
N VAL A 418 -3.67 9.10 15.84
CA VAL A 418 -4.14 9.64 14.56
C VAL A 418 -3.71 8.77 13.39
N HIS A 419 -4.55 8.75 12.36
CA HIS A 419 -4.10 8.38 11.02
C HIS A 419 -3.86 9.62 10.18
N TYR A 420 -2.65 9.81 9.71
CA TYR A 420 -2.29 10.87 8.78
C TYR A 420 -1.77 10.34 7.44
N VAL A 421 -1.91 11.17 6.40
CA VAL A 421 -1.28 11.05 5.07
C VAL A 421 -0.70 12.41 4.71
N ALA A 422 0.61 12.52 4.60
CA ALA A 422 1.30 13.74 4.24
C ALA A 422 1.76 13.71 2.78
N LYS A 423 1.43 14.77 2.04
CA LYS A 423 1.67 14.90 0.61
C LYS A 423 2.43 16.18 0.29
N TRP A 424 3.34 16.08 -0.66
CA TRP A 424 4.00 17.23 -1.27
C TRP A 424 3.83 17.12 -2.80
N ARG A 425 3.24 18.15 -3.43
CA ARG A 425 2.92 18.15 -4.87
C ARG A 425 2.20 16.87 -5.35
N ASN A 426 1.19 16.43 -4.61
CA ASN A 426 0.43 15.19 -4.83
C ASN A 426 1.22 13.87 -4.66
N ILE A 427 2.47 13.92 -4.22
CA ILE A 427 3.27 12.73 -3.89
C ILE A 427 3.15 12.49 -2.39
N THR A 428 2.70 11.31 -1.99
CA THR A 428 2.64 10.91 -0.57
C THR A 428 4.04 10.50 -0.13
N PHE A 429 4.64 11.22 0.80
CA PHE A 429 5.97 10.92 1.31
C PHE A 429 5.93 10.30 2.71
N MET A 430 4.85 10.50 3.47
CA MET A 430 4.64 9.85 4.77
C MET A 430 3.17 9.47 4.96
N THR A 431 2.92 8.28 5.48
CA THR A 431 1.56 7.82 5.80
C THR A 431 1.59 6.80 6.95
N SER A 432 0.63 6.93 7.84
CA SER A 432 0.36 5.95 8.91
C SER A 432 -0.62 4.84 8.48
N ARG A 433 -1.07 4.86 7.22
CA ARG A 433 -2.05 3.92 6.66
C ARG A 433 -1.41 2.86 5.76
N GLN A 434 -0.10 2.61 5.90
CA GLN A 434 0.59 1.49 5.24
C GLN A 434 1.03 0.49 6.31
N GLY A 435 0.48 -0.73 6.29
CA GLY A 435 0.78 -1.82 7.22
C GLY A 435 -0.18 -3.01 7.08
N MET A 436 0.20 -4.18 7.59
CA MET A 436 -0.58 -5.42 7.52
C MET A 436 -1.68 -5.42 8.59
N GLY A 437 -2.93 -5.15 8.20
CA GLY A 437 -4.10 -5.26 9.08
C GLY A 437 -5.41 -4.87 8.38
N VAL A 438 -6.55 -5.31 8.93
CA VAL A 438 -7.91 -5.14 8.36
C VAL A 438 -8.33 -3.64 8.24
N GLY A 439 -7.56 -2.72 8.83
CA GLY A 439 -7.70 -1.26 8.71
C GLY A 439 -6.51 -0.51 8.05
N GLY A 440 -5.47 -1.23 7.61
CA GLY A 440 -4.44 -0.73 6.69
C GLY A 440 -3.16 -0.10 7.27
N GLY A 441 -3.02 0.20 8.56
CA GLY A 441 -1.75 0.71 9.12
C GLY A 441 -1.77 0.92 10.64
N THR A 442 -0.61 1.19 11.24
CA THR A 442 -0.47 1.49 12.68
C THR A 442 -0.73 2.99 12.95
N PRO A 443 -1.69 3.35 13.84
CA PRO A 443 -1.93 4.74 14.21
C PRO A 443 -0.70 5.39 14.84
N TYR A 444 -0.45 6.64 14.50
CA TYR A 444 0.64 7.41 15.09
C TYR A 444 0.17 8.08 16.38
N GLY A 445 0.84 7.78 17.49
CA GLY A 445 0.49 8.27 18.82
C GLY A 445 1.45 9.32 19.34
N PHE A 446 0.94 10.46 19.80
CA PHE A 446 1.77 11.52 20.38
C PHE A 446 1.00 12.39 21.39
N ASP A 447 1.73 13.20 22.16
CA ASP A 447 1.17 14.11 23.16
C ASP A 447 1.03 15.52 22.57
N VAL A 448 -0.19 16.07 22.61
CA VAL A 448 -0.52 17.35 21.97
C VAL A 448 0.13 18.52 22.70
N GLY A 449 0.75 19.43 21.95
CA GLY A 449 1.42 20.64 22.43
C GLY A 449 2.85 20.44 22.89
N GLN A 450 3.49 19.31 22.54
CA GLN A 450 4.91 19.04 22.84
C GLN A 450 5.83 19.09 21.61
N SER A 451 5.39 19.63 20.47
CA SER A 451 6.19 19.67 19.23
C SER A 451 7.54 20.40 19.34
N GLU A 452 7.78 21.24 20.34
CA GLU A 452 9.10 21.86 20.55
C GLU A 452 10.13 20.91 21.17
N ARG A 453 9.68 19.88 21.89
CA ARG A 453 10.54 18.90 22.60
C ARG A 453 10.42 17.48 22.04
N GLY A 454 9.43 17.21 21.20
CA GLY A 454 9.12 15.89 20.67
C GLY A 454 9.47 15.69 19.19
N ASN A 455 9.31 14.46 18.71
CA ASN A 455 9.58 14.05 17.32
C ASN A 455 8.38 14.28 16.37
N VAL A 456 7.41 15.11 16.75
CA VAL A 456 6.18 15.35 15.97
C VAL A 456 6.35 16.58 15.09
N LEU A 457 5.89 16.51 13.84
CA LEU A 457 5.87 17.67 12.95
C LEU A 457 5.02 18.80 13.55
N LYS A 458 5.56 20.03 13.64
CA LYS A 458 4.88 21.17 14.30
C LYS A 458 3.48 21.42 13.72
N GLY A 459 3.33 21.38 12.40
CA GLY A 459 2.03 21.53 11.74
C GLY A 459 1.03 20.42 12.08
N LEU A 460 1.49 19.19 12.32
CA LEU A 460 0.63 18.08 12.74
C LEU A 460 0.14 18.28 14.17
N ASP A 461 1.03 18.69 15.07
CA ASP A 461 0.69 18.96 16.48
C ASP A 461 -0.36 20.07 16.60
N LEU A 462 -0.10 21.21 15.95
CA LEU A 462 -1.00 22.37 15.96
C LEU A 462 -2.32 22.10 15.25
N GLY A 463 -2.32 21.27 14.20
CA GLY A 463 -3.53 20.98 13.43
C GLY A 463 -4.49 20.00 14.10
N VAL A 464 -3.98 19.15 15.01
CA VAL A 464 -4.81 18.23 15.80
C VAL A 464 -5.47 18.94 16.99
N GLN A 465 -4.92 20.06 17.45
CA GLN A 465 -5.54 20.86 18.51
C GLN A 465 -6.97 21.28 18.14
N GLY A 466 -7.92 21.03 19.04
CA GLY A 466 -9.35 21.31 18.82
C GLY A 466 -10.07 20.31 17.89
N MET A 467 -9.40 19.26 17.39
CA MET A 467 -10.08 18.17 16.70
C MET A 467 -10.85 17.29 17.68
N ARG A 468 -12.01 16.78 17.27
CA ARG A 468 -12.79 15.80 18.04
C ARG A 468 -12.58 14.38 17.51
N VAL A 469 -12.58 13.39 18.40
CA VAL A 469 -12.44 11.97 18.03
C VAL A 469 -13.48 11.55 16.98
N GLY A 470 -13.03 10.84 15.94
CA GLY A 470 -13.79 10.49 14.75
C GLY A 470 -13.80 11.56 13.66
N GLY A 471 -13.14 12.70 13.90
CA GLY A 471 -13.04 13.81 12.95
C GLY A 471 -11.94 13.62 11.90
N GLN A 472 -12.14 14.22 10.72
CA GLN A 472 -11.20 14.25 9.62
C GLN A 472 -10.93 15.70 9.20
N ARG A 473 -9.66 16.06 9.07
CA ARG A 473 -9.20 17.43 8.82
C ARG A 473 -8.11 17.43 7.75
N LEU A 474 -8.17 18.39 6.84
CA LEU A 474 -7.11 18.70 5.88
C LEU A 474 -6.30 19.86 6.41
N LEU A 475 -4.98 19.78 6.33
CA LEU A 475 -4.06 20.87 6.68
C LEU A 475 -3.22 21.29 5.48
N ILE A 476 -2.97 22.59 5.37
CA ILE A 476 -1.91 23.15 4.54
C ILE A 476 -0.87 23.69 5.50
N VAL A 477 0.25 22.97 5.60
CA VAL A 477 1.35 23.25 6.51
C VAL A 477 2.41 24.07 5.78
N LEU A 478 2.59 25.32 6.21
CA LEU A 478 3.64 26.20 5.71
C LEU A 478 5.04 25.67 6.05
N PRO A 479 6.09 26.08 5.32
CA PRO A 479 7.42 25.53 5.52
C PRO A 479 7.96 25.73 6.95
N GLU A 480 7.63 26.84 7.60
CA GLU A 480 8.06 27.14 8.97
C GLU A 480 7.51 26.17 10.02
N LEU A 481 6.35 25.57 9.74
CA LEU A 481 5.70 24.55 10.57
C LEU A 481 5.99 23.12 10.07
N ALA A 482 6.78 22.98 9.01
CA ALA A 482 7.20 21.73 8.42
C ALA A 482 8.74 21.55 8.55
N TYR A 483 9.47 21.44 7.43
CA TYR A 483 10.92 21.20 7.39
C TYR A 483 11.76 22.46 7.13
N GLY A 484 11.12 23.63 7.06
CA GLY A 484 11.76 24.94 6.96
C GLY A 484 12.72 25.10 5.78
N LYS A 485 13.74 25.92 5.98
CA LYS A 485 14.79 26.22 4.98
C LYS A 485 15.73 25.04 4.71
N LYS A 486 15.78 24.05 5.60
CA LYS A 486 16.69 22.90 5.46
C LYS A 486 16.11 21.82 4.55
N GLY A 487 14.79 21.61 4.56
CA GLY A 487 14.17 20.47 3.88
C GLY A 487 14.59 19.14 4.52
N VAL A 488 14.02 18.02 4.04
CA VAL A 488 14.36 16.65 4.48
C VAL A 488 14.14 15.67 3.33
N GLN A 489 15.14 14.83 3.04
CA GLN A 489 15.07 13.78 2.01
C GLN A 489 14.60 14.32 0.65
N GLU A 490 13.43 13.87 0.17
CA GLU A 490 12.82 14.26 -1.10
C GLU A 490 12.08 15.61 -1.04
N ILE A 491 11.97 16.22 0.14
CA ILE A 491 11.28 17.48 0.37
C ILE A 491 12.28 18.64 0.31
N PRO A 492 12.17 19.54 -0.69
CA PRO A 492 13.10 20.65 -0.83
C PRO A 492 12.92 21.68 0.28
N SER A 493 13.89 22.60 0.37
CA SER A 493 13.80 23.76 1.24
C SER A 493 12.55 24.59 0.92
N ASN A 494 11.93 25.16 1.96
CA ASN A 494 10.75 26.02 1.86
C ASN A 494 9.52 25.36 1.19
N ALA A 495 9.35 24.04 1.35
CA ALA A 495 8.20 23.31 0.82
C ALA A 495 6.94 23.42 1.70
N THR A 496 5.79 23.68 1.08
CA THR A 496 4.46 23.59 1.71
C THR A 496 3.91 22.17 1.59
N ILE A 497 3.37 21.63 2.69
CA ILE A 497 2.92 20.24 2.79
C ILE A 497 1.40 20.21 2.98
N GLU A 498 0.74 19.30 2.26
CA GLU A 498 -0.69 19.00 2.46
C GLU A 498 -0.82 17.75 3.34
N MET A 499 -1.65 17.80 4.39
CA MET A 499 -1.86 16.65 5.27
C MET A 499 -3.33 16.30 5.43
N ASP A 500 -3.68 15.04 5.24
CA ASP A 500 -4.99 14.49 5.58
C ASP A 500 -4.88 13.81 6.95
N ILE A 501 -5.68 14.21 7.94
CA ILE A 501 -5.63 13.68 9.32
C ILE A 501 -6.98 13.13 9.72
N GLU A 502 -6.98 12.00 10.43
CA GLU A 502 -8.13 11.39 11.08
C GLU A 502 -7.78 11.10 12.54
N LEU A 503 -8.55 11.66 13.47
CA LEU A 503 -8.35 11.44 14.90
C LEU A 503 -9.14 10.21 15.36
N LEU A 504 -8.44 9.17 15.80
CA LEU A 504 -9.05 7.87 16.13
C LEU A 504 -9.43 7.76 17.60
N SER A 505 -8.55 8.20 18.50
CA SER A 505 -8.80 8.16 19.93
C SER A 505 -7.95 9.18 20.68
N ILE A 506 -8.41 9.51 21.87
CA ILE A 506 -7.69 10.33 22.85
C ILE A 506 -7.60 9.51 24.13
N LYS A 507 -6.40 9.38 24.68
CA LYS A 507 -6.17 8.96 26.06
C LYS A 507 -5.85 10.22 26.86
N GLN A 508 -6.83 10.67 27.65
CA GLN A 508 -6.58 11.72 28.64
C GLN A 508 -5.71 11.10 29.74
N SER A 509 -4.48 11.57 29.90
CA SER A 509 -3.70 11.26 31.09
C SER A 509 -4.15 12.24 32.17
N PRO A 510 -4.73 11.80 33.30
CA PRO A 510 -5.02 12.71 34.40
C PRO A 510 -3.72 13.18 35.05
N PHE A 511 -2.72 12.29 35.18
CA PHE A 511 -1.40 12.61 35.73
C PHE A 511 -0.37 11.62 35.17
N GLY A 512 0.83 12.10 34.89
CA GLY A 512 1.86 11.41 34.11
C GLY A 512 2.24 10.03 34.65
N THR A 513 2.25 9.05 33.76
CA THR A 513 3.23 7.96 33.75
C THR A 513 3.28 7.38 32.33
N PRO A 514 4.47 7.19 31.73
CA PRO A 514 4.58 6.70 30.36
C PRO A 514 4.27 5.20 30.31
N VAL A 515 3.16 4.84 29.66
CA VAL A 515 2.91 3.45 29.26
C VAL A 515 3.75 3.17 28.01
N LYS A 516 4.68 2.22 28.12
CA LYS A 516 5.44 1.70 26.97
C LYS A 516 4.46 1.16 25.94
N VAL A 517 4.34 1.86 24.82
CA VAL A 517 3.83 1.26 23.58
C VAL A 517 5.04 0.58 22.95
N VAL A 518 4.94 -0.73 22.78
CA VAL A 518 5.98 -1.54 22.14
C VAL A 518 6.18 -1.02 20.72
N GLU A 519 7.36 -0.49 20.45
CA GLU A 519 7.87 -0.33 19.08
C GLU A 519 8.32 -1.71 18.61
N GLY A 520 7.76 -2.16 17.48
CA GLY A 520 8.07 -3.40 16.78
C GLY A 520 7.42 -3.38 15.42
#